data_AF-A0A7S2QJ93-F1
#
_entry.id   AF-A0A7S2QJ93-F1
#
_cell.length_a   1.000
_cell.length_b   1.000
_cell.length_c   1.000
_cell.angle_alpha   90.00
_cell.angle_beta   90.00
_cell.angle_gamma   90.00
#
_symmetry.space_group_name_H-M   'P 1'
#
loop_
_entity.id
_entity.type
_entity.pdbx_description
1 polymer ?
#
loop_
_entity_poly.entity_id
_entity_poly.type
_entity_poly.pdbx_seq_one_letter_code
_entity_poly.pdbx_strand_id
1 'polypeptide(L)'
;PTQLRWSMACLRNGEIVSTYSTAIHQEVFEELGGGDSWLSGCIDGLVNTAASQAVAPHWTADMWRDAMRRGDMLATLKQRQVGDFSHVMRGTLDAELARHCR
;
A
#
# COMPACT_ATOMS: atom_id res chain seq x y z
N PRO A 1 -10.74 -4.26 16.33
CA PRO A 1 -11.87 -4.60 15.43
C PRO A 1 -11.32 -4.87 14.03
N THR A 2 -11.84 -5.88 13.32
CA THR A 2 -11.41 -6.17 11.96
C THR A 2 -12.16 -5.29 10.97
N GLN A 3 -11.43 -4.62 10.07
CA GLN A 3 -12.00 -3.77 9.02
C GLN A 3 -11.35 -4.07 7.67
N LEU A 4 -12.01 -3.71 6.57
CA LEU A 4 -11.41 -3.79 5.24
C LEU A 4 -10.60 -2.53 4.96
N ARG A 5 -9.32 -2.71 4.60
CA ARG A 5 -8.48 -1.64 4.07
C ARG A 5 -8.33 -1.79 2.57
N TRP A 6 -8.63 -0.71 1.88
CA TRP A 6 -8.53 -0.59 0.44
C TRP A 6 -8.33 0.87 0.07
N SER A 7 -7.90 1.09 -1.16
CA SER A 7 -7.53 2.39 -1.70
C SER A 7 -8.13 2.59 -3.09
N MET A 8 -8.19 3.84 -3.51
CA MET A 8 -8.54 4.23 -4.87
C MET A 8 -7.64 5.35 -5.35
N ALA A 9 -7.40 5.41 -6.66
CA ALA A 9 -6.72 6.49 -7.33
C ALA A 9 -7.50 6.90 -8.59
N CYS A 10 -7.55 8.20 -8.87
CA CYS A 10 -8.06 8.75 -10.12
C CYS A 10 -6.86 9.05 -11.04
N LEU A 11 -6.83 8.41 -12.19
CA LEU A 11 -5.76 8.59 -13.18
C LEU A 11 -6.03 9.81 -14.07
N ARG A 12 -4.98 10.30 -14.74
CA ARG A 12 -5.05 11.47 -15.63
C ARG A 12 -6.08 11.32 -16.76
N ASN A 13 -6.34 10.10 -17.22
CA ASN A 13 -7.33 9.77 -18.25
C ASN A 13 -8.78 9.71 -17.72
N GLY A 14 -9.00 9.98 -16.43
CA GLY A 14 -10.30 9.88 -15.77
C GLY A 14 -10.68 8.47 -15.32
N GLU A 15 -9.80 7.47 -15.50
CA GLU A 15 -10.00 6.12 -15.00
C GLU A 15 -9.87 6.08 -13.48
N ILE A 16 -10.76 5.34 -12.81
CA ILE A 16 -10.68 5.07 -11.38
C ILE A 16 -10.13 3.66 -11.18
N VAL A 17 -9.02 3.56 -10.47
CA VAL A 17 -8.41 2.30 -10.07
C VAL A 17 -8.67 2.06 -8.60
N SER A 18 -8.98 0.82 -8.22
CA SER A 18 -9.26 0.46 -6.82
C SER A 18 -8.63 -0.86 -6.43
N THR A 19 -8.22 -0.96 -5.16
CA THR A 19 -7.78 -2.20 -4.52
C THR A 19 -8.92 -2.94 -3.80
N TYR A 20 -10.17 -2.46 -3.88
CA TYR A 20 -11.32 -3.02 -3.14
C TYR A 20 -11.55 -4.52 -3.40
N SER A 21 -11.43 -4.96 -4.67
CA SER A 21 -11.55 -6.38 -5.03
C SER A 21 -10.53 -7.31 -4.35
N THR A 22 -9.45 -6.74 -3.82
CA THR A 22 -8.36 -7.43 -3.13
C THR A 22 -8.07 -6.76 -1.79
N ALA A 23 -9.11 -6.23 -1.13
CA ALA A 23 -8.99 -5.51 0.12
C ALA A 23 -8.34 -6.37 1.21
N ILE A 24 -7.54 -5.72 2.06
CA ILE A 24 -6.84 -6.38 3.16
C ILE A 24 -7.74 -6.39 4.39
N HIS A 25 -7.88 -7.54 5.03
CA HIS A 25 -8.50 -7.63 6.35
C HIS A 25 -7.52 -7.09 7.38
N GLN A 26 -7.83 -5.90 7.87
CA GLN A 26 -7.00 -5.18 8.80
C GLN A 26 -7.51 -5.37 10.23
N GLU A 27 -6.60 -5.79 11.10
CA GLU A 27 -6.77 -5.70 12.54
C GLU A 27 -5.98 -4.48 13.04
N VAL A 28 -6.69 -3.53 13.64
CA VAL A 28 -6.09 -2.32 14.18
C VAL A 28 -5.85 -2.51 15.68
N PHE A 29 -4.58 -2.47 16.07
CA PHE A 29 -4.14 -2.37 17.45
C PHE A 29 -4.06 -0.90 17.89
N GLU A 30 -3.51 -0.03 17.02
CA GLU A 30 -3.41 1.41 17.26
C GLU A 30 -3.70 2.20 15.97
N GLU A 31 -4.50 3.27 16.08
CA GLU A 31 -4.90 4.14 14.95
C GLU A 31 -3.88 5.25 14.65
N LEU A 32 -2.58 4.99 14.85
CA LEU A 32 -1.50 5.97 14.68
C LEU A 32 -0.54 5.55 13.54
N GLY A 33 0.03 6.53 12.82
CA GLY A 33 1.04 6.32 11.76
C GLY A 33 0.57 5.57 10.50
N GLY A 34 -0.71 5.20 10.41
CA GLY A 34 -1.24 4.40 9.30
C GLY A 34 -1.26 5.15 7.97
N GLY A 35 -1.50 6.46 7.98
CA GLY A 35 -1.48 7.30 6.78
C GLY A 35 -0.08 7.45 6.19
N ASP A 36 0.90 7.80 7.01
CA ASP A 36 2.29 7.98 6.57
C ASP A 36 2.92 6.66 6.12
N SER A 37 2.57 5.57 6.80
CA SER A 37 2.97 4.22 6.39
C SER A 37 2.34 3.82 5.06
N TRP A 38 1.07 4.16 4.84
CA TRP A 38 0.42 3.94 3.54
C TRP A 38 1.14 4.70 2.42
N LEU A 39 1.37 6.00 2.64
CA LEU A 39 2.04 6.87 1.66
C LEU A 39 3.44 6.36 1.33
N SER A 40 4.22 6.01 2.35
CA SER A 40 5.58 5.47 2.19
C SER A 40 5.58 4.17 1.39
N GLY A 41 4.64 3.26 1.66
CA GLY A 41 4.51 2.00 0.94
C GLY A 41 4.05 2.18 -0.52
N CYS A 42 3.16 3.13 -0.76
CA CYS A 42 2.69 3.48 -2.10
C CYS A 42 3.83 4.10 -2.94
N ILE A 43 4.56 5.07 -2.38
CA ILE A 43 5.75 5.65 -3.03
C ILE A 43 6.77 4.55 -3.34
N ASP A 44 7.09 3.69 -2.37
CA ASP A 44 8.00 2.56 -2.59
C ASP A 44 7.53 1.67 -3.76
N GLY A 45 6.24 1.36 -3.85
CA GLY A 45 5.69 0.57 -4.96
C GLY A 45 5.85 1.25 -6.32
N LEU A 46 5.64 2.57 -6.40
CA LEU A 46 5.77 3.34 -7.64
C LEU A 46 7.24 3.51 -8.07
N VAL A 47 8.15 3.69 -7.12
CA VAL A 47 9.58 3.95 -7.39
C VAL A 47 10.46 2.71 -7.37
N ASN A 48 9.95 1.54 -6.99
CA ASN A 48 10.71 0.27 -6.97
C ASN A 48 10.48 -0.58 -8.23
N THR A 49 9.92 0.00 -9.29
CA THR A 49 9.85 -0.67 -10.60
C THR A 49 11.18 -0.45 -11.32
N ALA A 50 11.75 -1.48 -11.95
CA ALA A 50 13.05 -1.37 -12.66
C ALA A 50 13.09 -0.27 -13.76
N ALA A 51 11.93 0.29 -14.11
CA ALA A 51 11.74 1.39 -15.04
C ALA A 51 11.58 2.77 -14.36
N SER A 52 11.75 2.89 -13.05
CA SER A 52 11.53 4.14 -12.29
C SER A 52 12.64 5.15 -12.54
N GLN A 53 12.56 5.88 -13.65
CA GLN A 53 13.12 7.23 -13.66
C GLN A 53 12.20 8.10 -12.78
N ALA A 54 12.80 8.99 -11.99
CA ALA A 54 12.14 9.83 -10.99
C ALA A 54 11.11 10.84 -11.54
N VAL A 55 10.53 10.59 -12.73
CA VAL A 55 9.61 11.47 -13.43
C VAL A 55 8.46 10.65 -14.03
N ALA A 56 7.26 10.86 -13.49
CA ALA A 56 6.01 10.33 -14.02
C ALA A 56 5.67 11.00 -15.37
N PRO A 57 5.36 10.21 -16.41
CA PRO A 57 4.00 10.29 -16.95
C PRO A 57 3.36 8.94 -17.35
N HIS A 58 3.94 7.78 -17.00
CA HIS A 58 3.51 6.49 -17.56
C HIS A 58 3.14 5.40 -16.54
N TRP A 59 2.82 5.76 -15.30
CA TRP A 59 2.28 4.79 -14.35
C TRP A 59 0.92 4.29 -14.82
N THR A 60 0.86 3.00 -15.15
CA THR A 60 -0.36 2.33 -15.60
C THR A 60 -1.32 2.10 -14.44
N ALA A 61 -2.57 1.72 -14.74
CA ALA A 61 -3.54 1.32 -13.73
C ALA A 61 -3.02 0.18 -12.84
N ASP A 62 -2.30 -0.79 -13.41
CA ASP A 62 -1.72 -1.91 -12.66
C ASP A 62 -0.61 -1.45 -11.72
N MET A 63 0.28 -0.55 -12.18
CA MET A 63 1.33 0.02 -11.32
C MET A 63 0.73 0.76 -10.12
N TRP A 64 -0.33 1.54 -10.34
CA TRP A 64 -1.06 2.20 -9.26
C TRP A 64 -1.72 1.20 -8.32
N ARG A 65 -2.34 0.15 -8.86
CA ARG A 65 -3.00 -0.89 -8.05
C ARG A 65 -1.99 -1.61 -7.16
N ASP A 66 -0.85 -2.01 -7.71
CA ASP A 66 0.21 -2.69 -6.97
C ASP A 66 0.85 -1.79 -5.91
N ALA A 67 1.11 -0.53 -6.24
CA ALA A 67 1.60 0.45 -5.29
C ALA A 67 0.62 0.71 -4.15
N MET A 68 -0.66 0.92 -4.46
CA MET A 68 -1.70 1.11 -3.45
C MET A 68 -1.83 -0.13 -2.56
N ARG A 69 -1.79 -1.36 -3.11
CA ARG A 69 -1.81 -2.59 -2.30
C ARG A 69 -0.61 -2.68 -1.36
N ARG A 70 0.57 -2.24 -1.82
CA ARG A 70 1.76 -2.15 -0.97
C ARG A 70 1.58 -1.15 0.17
N GLY A 71 1.00 0.03 -0.11
CA GLY A 71 0.60 1.00 0.91
C GLY A 71 -0.42 0.44 1.90
N ASP A 72 -1.47 -0.22 1.42
CA ASP A 72 -2.52 -0.85 2.23
C ASP A 72 -1.91 -1.88 3.20
N MET A 73 -0.96 -2.70 2.73
CA MET A 73 -0.30 -3.69 3.57
C MET A 73 0.64 -3.05 4.59
N LEU A 74 1.45 -2.05 4.19
CA LEU A 74 2.38 -1.40 5.11
C LEU A 74 1.64 -0.69 6.25
N ALA A 75 0.54 -0.01 5.93
CA ALA A 75 -0.32 0.59 6.95
C ALA A 75 -0.99 -0.45 7.86
N THR A 76 -1.42 -1.58 7.29
CA THR A 76 -1.95 -2.71 8.07
C THR A 76 -0.93 -3.23 9.07
N LEU A 77 0.31 -3.42 8.65
CA LEU A 77 1.40 -3.88 9.52
C LEU A 77 1.81 -2.83 10.55
N LYS A 78 1.83 -1.54 10.17
CA LYS A 78 2.11 -0.43 11.09
C LYS A 78 1.09 -0.37 12.23
N GLN A 79 -0.20 -0.48 11.91
CA GLN A 79 -1.29 -0.34 12.89
C GLN A 79 -1.43 -1.58 13.79
N ARG A 80 -0.55 -2.58 13.65
CA ARG A 80 -0.34 -3.69 14.60
C ARG A 80 0.83 -3.42 15.58
N GLN A 81 1.43 -2.24 15.52
CA GLN A 81 2.58 -1.84 16.34
C GLN A 81 2.28 -0.52 17.05
N VAL A 82 2.85 -0.32 18.24
CA VAL A 82 2.72 0.91 19.02
C VAL A 82 3.65 2.00 18.49
N GLY A 83 3.20 3.25 18.57
CA GLY A 83 3.97 4.45 18.25
C GLY A 83 3.69 4.96 16.84
N ASP A 84 4.21 6.13 16.50
CA ASP A 84 3.93 6.75 15.21
C ASP A 84 4.81 6.20 14.07
N PHE A 85 6.08 5.92 14.38
CA PHE A 85 7.04 5.39 13.42
C PHE A 85 6.80 3.90 13.12
N SER A 86 6.98 3.53 11.85
CA SER A 86 6.94 2.13 11.44
C SER A 86 8.28 1.45 11.68
N HIS A 87 8.25 0.26 12.29
CA HIS A 87 9.39 -0.65 12.36
C HIS A 87 9.23 -1.84 11.41
N VAL A 88 8.28 -1.77 10.47
CA VAL A 88 8.06 -2.83 9.47
C VAL A 88 9.22 -2.87 8.49
N MET A 89 9.89 -4.02 8.39
CA MET A 89 10.98 -4.24 7.45
C MET A 89 10.47 -4.63 6.07
N ARG A 90 11.23 -4.31 5.01
CA ARG A 90 10.90 -4.67 3.61
C ARG A 90 10.56 -6.15 3.45
N GLY A 91 11.37 -7.05 4.03
CA GLY A 91 11.14 -8.49 3.95
C GLY A 91 9.80 -8.93 4.55
N THR A 92 9.35 -8.29 5.65
CA THR A 92 8.03 -8.55 6.24
C THR A 92 6.91 -8.10 5.32
N LEU A 93 7.03 -6.89 4.76
CA LEU A 93 6.05 -6.35 3.81
C LEU A 93 5.90 -7.25 2.59
N ASP A 94 7.02 -7.66 1.98
CA ASP A 94 7.02 -8.50 0.78
C ASP A 94 6.45 -9.90 1.07
N ALA A 95 6.78 -10.50 2.22
CA ALA A 95 6.24 -11.79 2.65
C ALA A 95 4.71 -11.75 2.85
N GLU A 96 4.20 -10.70 3.49
CA GLU A 96 2.75 -10.56 3.74
C GLU A 96 1.96 -10.27 2.46
N LEU A 97 2.51 -9.47 1.54
CA LEU A 97 1.94 -9.30 0.21
C LEU A 97 1.86 -10.62 -0.55
N ALA A 98 2.92 -11.44 -0.53
CA ALA A 98 2.94 -12.75 -1.17
C ALA A 98 1.94 -13.75 -0.57
N ARG A 99 1.58 -13.59 0.72
CA ARG A 99 0.52 -14.37 1.37
C ARG A 99 -0.88 -13.91 0.96
N HIS A 100 -1.09 -12.61 0.73
CA HIS A 100 -2.38 -12.03 0.35
C HIS A 100 -2.69 -12.06 -1.16
N CYS A 101 -1.73 -12.50 -1.98
CA CYS A 101 -1.92 -12.71 -3.42
C CYS A 101 -2.26 -14.16 -3.80
N ARG A 102 -2.43 -15.06 -2.83
CA ARG A 102 -2.96 -16.42 -3.03
C ARG A 102 -4.39 -16.49 -2.51
#